data_AF-A0A7W6WC53-F1
#
_entry.id   AF-A0A7W6WC53-F1
#
_cell.length_a   1.000
_cell.length_b   1.000
_cell.length_c   1.000
_cell.angle_alpha   90.00
_cell.angle_beta   90.00
_cell.angle_gamma   90.00
#
_symmetry.space_group_name_H-M   'P 1'
#
loop_
_entity.id
_entity.type
_entity.pdbx_description
1 polymer ?
#
loop_
_entity_poly.entity_id
_entity_poly.type
_entity_poly.pdbx_seq_one_letter_code
_entity_poly.pdbx_strand_id
1 'polypeptide(L)'
;MTDRQPIVNATTAPLTNVLRFGALVDACVQRPRHLPGIGVFYGHSGFGKTWSAVHAAHRTRARYVECGESWTKLRFLRALAEELGVSQRGTGPDLVERIIIAVCRVWPRGLEFRWWRGCHAALRRAIRLQL
;
A
#
# COMPACT_ATOMS: atom_id res chain seq x y z
N MET A 1 -17.29 -0.98 -16.31
CA MET A 1 -17.24 -0.34 -14.98
C MET A 1 -18.68 -0.26 -14.49
N THR A 2 -19.22 -1.39 -14.04
CA THR A 2 -20.64 -1.48 -13.67
C THR A 2 -20.74 -1.21 -12.18
N ASP A 3 -21.27 -0.05 -11.84
CA ASP A 3 -21.39 0.42 -10.48
C ASP A 3 -22.58 -0.26 -9.80
N ARG A 4 -22.37 -1.47 -9.27
CA ARG A 4 -23.39 -2.16 -8.47
C ARG A 4 -23.38 -1.58 -7.06
N GLN A 5 -24.06 -0.44 -6.89
CA GLN A 5 -24.17 0.18 -5.58
C GLN A 5 -25.15 -0.59 -4.70
N PRO A 6 -24.76 -0.97 -3.47
CA PRO A 6 -25.71 -1.52 -2.52
C PRO A 6 -26.75 -0.46 -2.14
N ILE A 7 -28.02 -0.86 -2.09
CA ILE A 7 -29.16 0.01 -1.74
C ILE A 7 -29.09 0.28 -0.24
N VAL A 8 -28.96 1.55 0.16
CA VAL A 8 -28.73 1.93 1.57
C VAL A 8 -29.51 3.18 1.97
N ASN A 9 -30.12 3.16 3.16
CA ASN A 9 -30.90 4.27 3.72
C ASN A 9 -29.98 5.41 4.24
N ALA A 10 -30.50 6.63 4.42
CA ALA A 10 -29.70 7.85 4.64
C ALA A 10 -28.75 7.80 5.87
N THR A 11 -29.07 7.02 6.91
CA THR A 11 -28.20 6.81 8.10
C THR A 11 -27.02 5.86 7.84
N THR A 12 -26.98 5.24 6.67
CA THR A 12 -26.06 4.15 6.29
C THR A 12 -24.89 4.64 5.40
N ALA A 13 -24.84 5.94 5.08
CA ALA A 13 -23.82 6.50 4.20
C ALA A 13 -22.37 6.24 4.65
N PRO A 14 -22.00 6.35 5.96
CA PRO A 14 -20.66 6.00 6.42
C PRO A 14 -20.32 4.52 6.20
N LEU A 15 -21.28 3.62 6.48
CA LEU A 15 -21.10 2.18 6.31
C LEU A 15 -20.93 1.81 4.82
N THR A 16 -21.65 2.49 3.94
CA THR A 16 -21.55 2.29 2.48
C THR A 16 -20.17 2.64 1.96
N ASN A 17 -19.60 3.75 2.43
CA ASN A 17 -18.25 4.15 2.01
C ASN A 17 -17.17 3.23 2.58
N VAL A 18 -17.35 2.69 3.79
CA VAL A 18 -16.47 1.65 4.34
C VAL A 18 -16.47 0.40 3.44
N LEU A 19 -17.65 -0.05 2.99
CA LEU A 19 -17.78 -1.19 2.09
C LEU A 19 -17.15 -0.92 0.71
N ARG A 20 -17.44 0.24 0.11
CA ARG A 20 -16.86 0.65 -1.18
C ARG A 20 -15.35 0.75 -1.13
N PHE A 21 -14.81 1.35 -0.07
CA PHE A 21 -13.36 1.46 0.12
C PHE A 21 -12.72 0.09 0.31
N GLY A 22 -13.35 -0.80 1.09
CA GLY A 22 -12.90 -2.19 1.22
C GLY A 22 -12.81 -2.90 -0.13
N ALA A 23 -13.86 -2.79 -0.97
CA ALA A 23 -13.85 -3.37 -2.30
C ALA A 23 -12.75 -2.80 -3.21
N LEU A 24 -12.47 -1.49 -3.12
CA LEU A 24 -11.35 -0.86 -3.83
C LEU A 24 -10.01 -1.43 -3.38
N VAL A 25 -9.81 -1.61 -2.06
CA VAL A 25 -8.59 -2.20 -1.50
C VAL A 25 -8.42 -3.63 -2.00
N ASP A 26 -9.48 -4.45 -1.94
CA ASP A 26 -9.44 -5.83 -2.42
C ASP A 26 -9.08 -5.91 -3.90
N ALA A 27 -9.68 -5.06 -4.73
CA ALA A 27 -9.32 -4.97 -6.15
C ALA A 27 -7.85 -4.58 -6.38
N CYS A 28 -7.29 -3.68 -5.56
CA CYS A 28 -5.88 -3.30 -5.65
C CYS A 28 -4.92 -4.41 -5.22
N VAL A 29 -5.32 -5.24 -4.25
CA VAL A 29 -4.54 -6.39 -3.77
C VAL A 29 -4.62 -7.56 -4.75
N GLN A 30 -5.81 -7.86 -5.27
CA GLN A 30 -6.07 -8.99 -6.17
C GLN A 30 -5.71 -8.68 -7.64
N ARG A 31 -5.21 -7.48 -7.93
CA ARG A 31 -4.91 -7.06 -9.30
C ARG A 31 -3.89 -8.00 -9.98
N PRO A 32 -4.00 -8.18 -11.32
CA PRO A 32 -2.92 -8.77 -12.11
C PRO A 32 -1.60 -7.99 -11.96
N ARG A 33 -0.48 -8.69 -11.83
CA ARG A 33 0.85 -8.07 -11.54
C ARG A 33 1.33 -7.08 -12.60
N HIS A 34 0.86 -7.21 -13.84
CA HIS A 34 1.24 -6.31 -14.93
C HIS A 34 0.49 -4.97 -14.90
N LEU A 35 -0.56 -4.86 -14.07
CA LEU A 35 -1.31 -3.62 -13.92
C LEU A 35 -0.77 -2.79 -12.74
N PRO A 36 -0.73 -1.44 -12.90
CA PRO A 36 -0.57 -0.55 -11.77
C PRO A 36 -1.65 -0.86 -10.75
N GLY A 37 -1.36 -0.69 -9.46
CA GLY A 37 -2.43 -0.70 -8.46
C GLY A 37 -2.19 0.32 -7.42
N ILE A 38 -2.59 1.50 -7.86
CA ILE A 38 -2.92 2.63 -7.05
C ILE A 38 -4.44 2.73 -7.15
N GLY A 39 -5.11 2.74 -6.00
CA GLY A 39 -6.54 3.02 -5.90
C GLY A 39 -6.74 4.43 -5.36
N VAL A 40 -7.70 5.17 -5.92
CA VAL A 40 -8.05 6.51 -5.45
C VAL A 40 -9.49 6.50 -4.97
N PHE A 41 -9.72 6.98 -3.75
CA PHE A 41 -11.04 7.11 -3.14
C PHE A 41 -11.29 8.57 -2.75
N TYR A 42 -12.27 9.21 -3.40
CA TYR A 42 -12.54 10.65 -3.27
C TYR A 42 -14.04 10.92 -3.10
N GLY A 43 -14.38 12.11 -2.62
CA GLY A 43 -15.76 12.54 -2.38
C GLY A 43 -15.85 13.77 -1.47
N HIS A 44 -17.06 14.31 -1.31
CA HIS A 44 -17.29 15.53 -0.51
C HIS A 44 -16.87 15.37 0.96
N SER A 45 -16.59 16.48 1.65
CA SER A 45 -16.26 16.46 3.08
C SER A 45 -17.41 15.84 3.90
N GLY A 46 -17.08 15.19 5.02
CA GLY A 46 -18.08 14.56 5.91
C GLY A 46 -18.59 13.16 5.50
N PHE A 47 -18.24 12.64 4.31
CA PHE A 47 -18.70 11.32 3.84
C PHE A 47 -17.98 10.11 4.47
N GLY A 48 -17.17 10.31 5.53
CA GLY A 48 -16.51 9.18 6.21
C GLY A 48 -15.36 8.53 5.43
N LYS A 49 -14.69 9.28 4.53
CA LYS A 49 -13.52 8.80 3.77
C LYS A 49 -12.37 8.40 4.69
N THR A 50 -11.99 9.28 5.62
CA THR A 50 -10.96 9.04 6.63
C THR A 50 -11.30 7.83 7.48
N TRP A 51 -12.55 7.74 7.94
CA TRP A 51 -13.01 6.59 8.72
C TRP A 51 -12.91 5.27 7.95
N SER A 52 -13.29 5.29 6.68
CA SER A 52 -13.20 4.12 5.79
C SER A 52 -11.74 3.68 5.59
N ALA A 53 -10.83 4.64 5.43
CA ALA A 53 -9.40 4.38 5.29
C ALA A 53 -8.80 3.75 6.55
N VAL A 54 -9.07 4.32 7.72
CA VAL A 54 -8.62 3.80 9.02
C VAL A 54 -9.17 2.40 9.28
N HIS A 55 -10.47 2.19 9.03
CA HIS A 55 -11.12 0.89 9.20
C HIS A 55 -10.48 -0.19 8.33
N ALA A 56 -10.27 0.11 7.05
CA ALA A 56 -9.61 -0.83 6.13
C ALA A 56 -8.15 -1.09 6.53
N ALA A 57 -7.40 -0.05 6.93
CA ALA A 57 -6.02 -0.21 7.38
C ALA A 57 -5.92 -1.17 8.58
N HIS A 58 -6.81 -1.04 9.57
CA HIS A 58 -6.89 -1.97 10.70
C HIS A 58 -7.25 -3.40 10.25
N ARG A 59 -8.23 -3.55 9.35
CA ARG A 59 -8.64 -4.88 8.84
C ARG A 59 -7.53 -5.59 8.08
N THR A 60 -6.84 -4.89 7.18
CA THR A 60 -5.84 -5.48 6.29
C THR A 60 -4.42 -5.41 6.87
N ARG A 61 -4.25 -4.80 8.05
CA ARG A 61 -2.95 -4.45 8.64
C ARG A 61 -2.07 -3.65 7.66
N ALA A 62 -2.69 -2.79 6.86
CA ALA A 62 -1.97 -1.89 5.98
C ALA A 62 -1.34 -0.74 6.79
N ARG A 63 -0.22 -0.23 6.30
CA ARG A 63 0.42 0.97 6.84
C ARG A 63 -0.37 2.20 6.39
N TYR A 64 -0.74 3.05 7.33
CA TYR A 64 -1.57 4.23 7.10
C TYR A 64 -0.77 5.49 7.45
N VAL A 65 -0.73 6.45 6.53
CA VAL A 65 -0.02 7.72 6.71
C VAL A 65 -0.97 8.86 6.35
N GLU A 66 -1.13 9.80 7.29
CA GLU A 66 -1.88 11.04 7.05
C GLU A 66 -0.95 12.13 6.55
N CYS A 67 -1.16 12.58 5.31
CA CYS A 67 -0.39 13.66 4.73
C CYS A 67 -0.97 15.02 5.13
N GLY A 68 -0.14 15.87 5.75
CA GLY A 68 -0.47 17.27 5.95
C GLY A 68 -0.31 18.09 4.67
N GLU A 69 -1.11 19.14 4.51
CA GLU A 69 -1.12 20.01 3.32
C GLU A 69 0.25 20.66 3.02
N SER A 70 0.96 21.09 4.05
CA SER A 70 2.25 21.78 3.94
C SER A 70 3.47 20.84 3.84
N TRP A 71 3.25 19.54 3.62
CA TRP A 71 4.34 18.58 3.62
C TRP A 71 5.23 18.69 2.38
N THR A 72 6.54 18.80 2.63
CA THR A 72 7.54 18.59 1.58
C THR A 72 7.71 17.10 1.27
N LYS A 73 8.28 16.79 0.10
CA LYS A 73 8.65 15.41 -0.27
C LYS A 73 9.48 14.71 0.81
N LEU A 74 10.41 15.44 1.44
CA LEU A 74 11.24 14.89 2.51
C LEU A 74 10.43 14.60 3.78
N ARG A 75 9.49 15.47 4.15
CA ARG A 75 8.61 15.25 5.31
C ARG A 75 7.76 14.00 5.13
N PHE A 76 7.20 13.80 3.93
CA PHE A 76 6.46 12.58 3.59
C PHE A 76 7.32 11.32 3.74
N LEU A 77 8.54 11.31 3.20
CA LEU A 77 9.44 10.17 3.31
C LEU A 77 9.81 9.85 4.77
N ARG A 78 10.01 10.88 5.62
CA ARG A 78 10.28 10.68 7.05
C ARG A 78 9.08 10.08 7.79
N ALA A 79 7.87 10.57 7.52
CA ALA A 79 6.66 10.01 8.10
C ALA A 79 6.43 8.55 7.68
N LEU A 80 6.67 8.24 6.41
CA LEU A 80 6.59 6.86 5.91
C LEU A 80 7.66 5.95 6.54
N ALA A 81 8.89 6.45 6.72
CA ALA A 81 9.95 5.73 7.42
C ALA A 81 9.59 5.46 8.89
N GLU A 82 8.95 6.41 9.57
CA GLU A 82 8.43 6.23 10.94
C GLU A 82 7.43 5.09 11.01
N GLU A 83 6.43 5.12 10.13
CA GLU A 83 5.34 4.15 10.09
C GLU A 83 5.85 2.73 9.75
N LEU A 84 6.94 2.64 8.99
CA LEU A 84 7.63 1.39 8.68
C LEU A 84 8.63 0.95 9.76
N GLY A 85 8.87 1.76 10.79
CA GLY A 85 9.81 1.47 11.88
C GLY A 85 11.28 1.51 11.48
N VAL A 86 11.65 2.35 10.49
CA VAL A 86 13.03 2.51 10.01
C VAL A 86 13.60 3.89 10.29
N SER A 87 14.94 3.99 10.31
CA SER A 87 15.63 5.24 10.64
C SER A 87 15.35 6.35 9.63
N GLN A 88 14.90 7.50 10.14
CA GLN A 88 14.61 8.73 9.39
C GLN A 88 15.85 9.58 9.05
N ARG A 89 17.06 9.11 9.39
CA ARG A 89 18.30 9.87 9.21
C ARG A 89 18.77 9.86 7.75
N GLY A 90 19.43 10.94 7.31
CA GLY A 90 20.04 11.03 5.99
C GLY A 90 19.23 11.86 5.00
N THR A 91 19.57 11.70 3.72
CA THR A 91 19.01 12.44 2.60
C THR A 91 17.74 11.77 2.05
N GLY A 92 17.03 12.45 1.15
CA GLY A 92 15.83 11.90 0.50
C GLY A 92 16.08 10.54 -0.18
N PRO A 93 17.13 10.39 -1.03
CA PRO A 93 17.49 9.11 -1.62
C PRO A 93 17.75 7.99 -0.60
N ASP A 94 18.48 8.29 0.47
CA ASP A 94 18.77 7.31 1.54
C ASP A 94 17.48 6.78 2.18
N LEU A 95 16.49 7.66 2.37
CA LEU A 95 15.18 7.26 2.90
C LEU A 95 14.41 6.38 1.93
N VAL A 96 14.43 6.71 0.62
CA VAL A 96 13.76 5.91 -0.40
C VAL A 96 14.31 4.49 -0.43
N GLU A 97 15.64 4.32 -0.46
CA GLU A 97 16.26 2.99 -0.45
C GLU A 97 15.87 2.19 0.81
N ARG A 98 15.90 2.82 1.99
CA ARG A 98 15.49 2.17 3.23
C ARG A 98 14.02 1.77 3.24
N ILE A 99 13.14 2.63 2.73
CA ILE A 99 11.71 2.36 2.59
C ILE A 99 11.48 1.17 1.67
N ILE A 100 12.16 1.12 0.51
CA ILE A 100 12.08 -0.01 -0.43
C ILE A 100 12.48 -1.31 0.27
N ILE A 101 13.62 -1.31 0.98
CA ILE A 101 14.10 -2.47 1.74
C ILE A 101 13.08 -2.89 2.82
N ALA A 102 12.53 -1.94 3.55
CA ALA A 102 11.55 -2.21 4.61
C ALA A 102 10.26 -2.84 4.06
N VAL A 103 9.72 -2.27 2.98
CA VAL A 103 8.50 -2.79 2.33
C VAL A 103 8.73 -4.21 1.80
N CYS A 104 9.89 -4.48 1.19
CA CYS A 104 10.25 -5.82 0.73
C CYS A 104 10.35 -6.86 1.86
N ARG A 105 10.65 -6.44 3.10
CA ARG A 105 10.69 -7.34 4.27
C ARG A 105 9.31 -7.63 4.85
N VAL A 106 8.45 -6.61 4.90
CA VAL A 106 7.12 -6.71 5.50
C VAL A 106 6.13 -7.42 4.59
N TRP A 107 6.29 -7.35 3.26
CA TRP A 107 5.40 -8.02 2.33
C TRP A 107 5.46 -9.55 2.53
N PRO A 108 4.41 -10.20 3.05
CA PRO A 108 4.42 -11.64 3.24
C PRO A 108 4.59 -12.31 1.88
N ARG A 109 5.54 -13.24 1.81
CA ARG A 109 5.81 -14.12 0.65
C ARG A 109 4.68 -15.14 0.42
N GLY A 110 3.42 -14.69 0.43
CA GLY A 110 2.21 -15.51 0.48
C GLY A 110 1.26 -15.35 -0.71
N LEU A 111 1.68 -14.72 -1.81
CA LEU A 111 1.02 -14.80 -3.12
C LEU A 111 2.04 -15.31 -4.14
N GLU A 112 2.22 -16.63 -4.08
CA GLU A 112 2.85 -17.53 -5.04
C GLU A 112 4.14 -17.09 -5.79
N PHE A 113 5.19 -17.77 -5.35
CA PHE A 113 6.56 -17.81 -5.80
C PHE A 113 6.76 -18.77 -6.99
N ARG A 114 5.90 -18.74 -8.02
CA ARG A 114 6.04 -19.69 -9.16
C ARG A 114 6.99 -19.23 -10.27
N TRP A 115 7.34 -17.94 -10.37
CA TRP A 115 8.13 -17.43 -11.51
C TRP A 115 9.43 -16.67 -11.18
N TRP A 116 9.71 -16.28 -9.92
CA TRP A 116 10.99 -15.64 -9.57
C TRP A 116 12.16 -16.65 -9.41
N ARG A 117 11.90 -17.97 -9.41
CA ARG A 117 13.01 -18.94 -9.44
C ARG A 117 13.77 -18.98 -10.78
N GLY A 118 13.26 -18.34 -11.84
CA GLY A 118 13.97 -18.18 -13.11
C GLY A 118 15.14 -17.19 -13.03
N CYS A 119 14.93 -15.98 -12.48
CA CYS A 119 15.98 -14.95 -12.48
C CYS A 119 17.07 -15.14 -11.41
N HIS A 120 16.76 -15.78 -10.28
CA HIS A 120 17.76 -15.97 -9.20
C HIS A 120 18.61 -17.24 -9.32
N ALA A 121 18.21 -18.23 -10.11
CA ALA A 121 19.05 -19.40 -10.38
C ALA A 121 20.27 -19.04 -11.25
N ALA A 122 20.11 -18.09 -12.18
CA ALA A 122 21.21 -17.57 -12.99
C ALA A 122 22.23 -16.79 -12.15
N LEU A 123 21.77 -15.93 -11.22
CA LEU A 123 22.67 -15.09 -10.41
C LEU A 123 23.43 -15.87 -9.33
N ARG A 124 22.86 -16.96 -8.79
CA ARG A 124 23.53 -17.79 -7.77
C ARG A 124 24.56 -18.78 -8.35
N ARG A 125 24.46 -19.15 -9.64
CA ARG A 125 25.52 -19.94 -10.30
C ARG A 125 26.72 -19.08 -10.69
N ALA A 126 26.51 -17.82 -11.07
CA ALA A 126 27.60 -16.90 -11.42
C ALA A 126 28.53 -16.59 -10.22
N ILE A 127 27.98 -16.42 -9.01
CA ILE A 127 28.77 -16.03 -7.83
C ILE A 127 29.58 -17.22 -7.23
N ARG A 128 29.22 -18.48 -7.54
CA ARG A 128 29.93 -19.67 -7.02
C ARG A 128 30.99 -20.23 -8.00
N LEU A 129 31.19 -19.60 -9.15
CA LEU A 129 32.22 -19.98 -10.13
C LEU A 129 33.38 -18.98 -10.22
N GLN A 130 33.44 -18.00 -9.30
CA GLN A 130 34.55 -17.04 -9.18
C GLN A 130 35.23 -17.08 -7.80
N LEU A 131 35.03 -18.16 -7.04
CA LEU A 131 35.82 -18.56 -5.86
C LEU A 131 36.16 -20.04 -5.97
#